data_AF-A0A5P9HL30-F1
#
_entry.id   AF-A0A5P9HL30-F1
#
_cell.length_a   1.000
_cell.length_b   1.000
_cell.length_c   1.000
_cell.angle_alpha   90.00
_cell.angle_beta   90.00
_cell.angle_gamma   90.00
#
_symmetry.space_group_name_H-M   'P 1'
#
loop_
_entity.id
_entity.type
_entity.pdbx_description
1 polymer ?
#
loop_
_entity_poly.entity_id
_entity_poly.type
_entity_poly.pdbx_seq_one_letter_code
_entity_poly.pdbx_strand_id
1 'polypeptide(L)'
;MKTTLQQTETQVEKQGSIKLVMNLIGLLIFGGTALTALTNAAYQSTTFKFYLSLVGGAAVYYLLIYVFFLEQGWRKVFFIILFSLGCASIGMVFYLAINGPLH
;
A
#
# COMPACT_ATOMS: atom_id res chain seq x y z
N MET A 1 23.80 -23.36 23.74
CA MET A 1 24.09 -21.97 23.32
C MET A 1 24.29 -21.82 21.80
N LYS A 2 23.68 -22.67 20.95
CA LYS A 2 23.69 -22.55 19.47
C LYS A 2 22.32 -22.16 18.89
N THR A 3 21.26 -22.27 19.70
CA THR A 3 19.88 -22.06 19.30
C THR A 3 19.50 -20.58 19.13
N THR A 4 20.03 -19.67 19.95
CA THR A 4 19.70 -18.23 19.87
C THR A 4 20.31 -17.50 18.67
N LEU A 5 21.48 -17.92 18.19
CA LEU A 5 22.15 -17.28 17.05
C LEU A 5 21.45 -17.61 15.72
N GLN A 6 21.12 -18.90 15.52
CA GLN A 6 20.34 -19.35 14.36
C GLN A 6 18.99 -18.64 14.25
N GLN A 7 18.25 -18.49 15.37
CA GLN A 7 16.95 -17.80 15.36
C GLN A 7 17.08 -16.31 15.00
N THR A 8 18.21 -15.68 15.31
CA THR A 8 18.45 -14.26 14.99
C THR A 8 18.79 -14.11 13.50
N GLU A 9 19.62 -14.98 12.93
CA GLU A 9 19.95 -14.99 11.50
C GLU A 9 18.72 -15.30 10.62
N THR A 10 17.91 -16.30 10.99
CA THR A 10 16.68 -16.63 10.24
C THR A 10 15.64 -15.51 10.30
N GLN A 11 15.54 -14.77 11.41
CA GLN A 11 14.63 -13.62 11.53
C GLN A 11 15.09 -12.44 10.68
N VAL A 12 16.40 -12.18 10.59
CA VAL A 12 16.98 -11.11 9.77
C VAL A 12 16.81 -11.40 8.26
N GLU A 13 17.06 -12.63 7.83
CA GLU A 13 16.87 -13.05 6.43
C GLU A 13 15.39 -12.97 6.00
N LYS A 14 14.48 -13.44 6.87
CA LYS A 14 13.03 -13.36 6.63
C LYS A 14 12.54 -11.92 6.57
N GLN A 15 13.04 -11.03 7.43
CA GLN A 15 12.70 -9.61 7.39
C GLN A 15 13.18 -8.95 6.09
N GLY A 16 14.38 -9.29 5.61
CA GLY A 16 14.89 -8.82 4.31
C GLY A 16 14.02 -9.26 3.13
N SER A 17 13.61 -10.52 3.12
CA SER A 17 12.72 -11.06 2.07
C SER A 17 11.34 -10.40 2.07
N ILE A 18 10.75 -10.14 3.24
CA ILE A 18 9.44 -9.47 3.35
C ILE A 18 9.53 -8.02 2.87
N LYS A 19 10.60 -7.29 3.23
CA LYS A 19 10.86 -5.92 2.70
C LYS A 19 10.87 -5.93 1.18
N LEU A 20 11.58 -6.89 0.58
CA LEU A 20 11.72 -7.01 -0.87
C LEU A 20 10.36 -7.26 -1.54
N VAL A 21 9.56 -8.19 -1.01
CA VAL A 21 8.22 -8.50 -1.54
C VAL A 21 7.29 -7.28 -1.45
N MET A 22 7.26 -6.58 -0.31
CA MET A 22 6.46 -5.36 -0.17
C MET A 22 6.92 -4.27 -1.15
N ASN A 23 8.23 -4.05 -1.28
CA ASN A 23 8.76 -3.06 -2.22
C ASN A 23 8.39 -3.39 -3.68
N LEU A 24 8.45 -4.68 -4.04
CA LEU A 24 8.10 -5.18 -5.37
C LEU A 24 6.60 -5.02 -5.67
N ILE A 25 5.73 -5.30 -4.70
CA ILE A 25 4.27 -5.10 -4.84
C ILE A 25 3.97 -3.61 -5.04
N GLY A 26 4.59 -2.73 -4.26
CA GLY A 26 4.46 -1.28 -4.46
C GLY A 26 4.88 -0.85 -5.86
N LEU A 27 6.06 -1.29 -6.31
CA LEU A 27 6.56 -1.01 -7.65
C LEU A 27 5.61 -1.52 -8.74
N LEU A 28 5.04 -2.72 -8.57
CA LEU A 28 4.11 -3.30 -9.54
C LEU A 28 2.79 -2.51 -9.61
N ILE A 29 2.22 -2.13 -8.47
CA ILE A 29 0.96 -1.38 -8.41
C ILE A 29 1.14 0.05 -8.94
N PHE A 30 2.10 0.80 -8.39
CA PHE A 30 2.31 2.20 -8.78
C PHE A 30 2.97 2.32 -10.16
N GLY A 31 3.92 1.44 -10.47
CA GLY A 31 4.56 1.39 -11.78
C GLY A 31 3.60 0.92 -12.87
N GLY A 32 2.79 -0.12 -12.62
CA GLY A 32 1.79 -0.60 -13.57
C GLY A 32 0.69 0.43 -13.84
N THR A 33 0.26 1.15 -12.81
CA THR A 33 -0.72 2.24 -12.98
C THR A 33 -0.13 3.45 -13.71
N ALA A 34 1.12 3.82 -13.43
CA ALA A 34 1.82 4.87 -14.18
C ALA A 34 2.00 4.49 -15.66
N LEU A 35 2.37 3.25 -15.95
CA LEU A 35 2.53 2.75 -17.32
C LEU A 35 1.19 2.72 -18.07
N THR A 36 0.11 2.36 -17.38
CA THR A 36 -1.26 2.41 -17.93
C THR A 36 -1.67 3.84 -18.26
N ALA A 37 -1.33 4.81 -17.41
CA ALA A 37 -1.64 6.22 -17.65
C ALA A 37 -0.81 6.84 -18.78
N LEU A 38 0.41 6.36 -19.00
CA LEU A 38 1.25 6.77 -20.14
C LEU A 38 0.75 6.22 -21.47
N THR A 39 0.26 4.98 -21.48
CA THR A 39 -0.20 4.30 -22.71
C THR A 39 -1.66 4.60 -23.07
N ASN A 40 -2.47 5.07 -22.12
CA ASN A 40 -3.88 5.35 -22.34
C ASN A 40 -4.15 6.85 -22.56
N ALA A 41 -4.59 7.22 -23.76
CA ALA A 41 -4.94 8.59 -24.14
C ALA A 41 -6.12 9.18 -23.32
N ALA A 42 -6.95 8.33 -22.68
CA ALA A 42 -8.07 8.78 -21.85
C ALA A 42 -7.64 9.65 -20.65
N TYR A 43 -6.38 9.57 -20.22
CA TYR A 43 -5.88 10.33 -19.09
C TYR A 43 -5.41 11.75 -19.42
N GLN A 44 -5.30 12.14 -20.70
CA GLN A 44 -4.65 13.38 -21.14
C GLN A 44 -5.30 14.69 -20.65
N SER A 45 -6.59 14.71 -20.31
CA SER A 45 -7.28 15.92 -19.81
C SER A 45 -7.23 16.08 -18.29
N THR A 46 -7.01 15.00 -17.53
CA THR A 46 -7.03 14.98 -16.06
C THR A 46 -5.69 14.51 -15.47
N THR A 47 -4.66 14.53 -16.31
CA THR A 47 -3.30 14.05 -16.11
C THR A 47 -2.69 14.48 -14.79
N PHE A 48 -2.80 15.77 -14.45
CA PHE A 48 -2.17 16.33 -13.25
C PHE A 48 -2.75 15.75 -11.95
N LYS A 49 -4.08 15.68 -11.82
CA LYS A 49 -4.72 15.15 -10.61
C LYS A 49 -4.45 13.66 -10.43
N PHE A 50 -4.42 12.91 -11.53
CA PHE A 50 -4.10 11.49 -11.49
C PHE A 50 -2.66 11.25 -11.04
N TYR A 51 -1.67 11.93 -11.64
CA TYR A 51 -0.28 11.80 -11.21
C TYR A 51 -0.07 12.28 -9.77
N LEU A 52 -0.75 13.35 -9.34
CA LEU A 52 -0.70 13.81 -7.95
C LEU A 52 -1.22 12.75 -6.97
N SER A 53 -2.35 12.10 -7.32
CA SER A 53 -2.91 11.01 -6.51
C SER A 53 -2.01 9.77 -6.52
N LEU A 54 -1.37 9.47 -7.65
CA LEU A 54 -0.47 8.33 -7.81
C LEU A 54 0.81 8.52 -7.00
N VAL A 55 1.42 9.71 -7.05
CA VAL A 55 2.59 10.07 -6.24
C VAL A 55 2.24 10.13 -4.76
N GLY A 56 1.09 10.73 -4.40
CA GLY A 56 0.61 10.76 -3.02
C GLY A 56 0.38 9.37 -2.45
N GLY A 57 -0.28 8.48 -3.20
CA GLY A 57 -0.49 7.09 -2.82
C GLY A 57 0.81 6.32 -2.66
N ALA A 58 1.76 6.50 -3.59
CA ALA A 58 3.08 5.88 -3.51
C ALA A 58 3.86 6.35 -2.28
N ALA A 59 3.85 7.66 -1.99
CA ALA A 59 4.50 8.23 -0.83
C ALA A 59 3.94 7.66 0.47
N VAL A 60 2.61 7.60 0.61
CA VAL A 60 1.95 6.99 1.78
C VAL A 60 2.30 5.51 1.90
N TYR A 61 2.32 4.77 0.79
CA TYR A 61 2.67 3.35 0.78
C TYR A 61 4.10 3.09 1.29
N TYR A 62 5.10 3.75 0.72
CA TYR A 62 6.49 3.56 1.13
C TYR A 62 6.74 4.07 2.55
N LEU A 63 6.04 5.13 2.98
CA LEU A 63 6.06 5.59 4.37
C LEU A 63 5.49 4.52 5.31
N LEU A 64 4.39 3.86 4.94
CA LEU A 64 3.83 2.72 5.68
C LEU A 64 4.81 1.55 5.78
N ILE A 65 5.52 1.21 4.70
CA ILE A 65 6.56 0.16 4.73
C ILE A 65 7.68 0.56 5.69
N TYR A 66 8.13 1.81 5.63
CA TYR A 66 9.19 2.33 6.48
C TYR A 66 8.79 2.24 7.96
N VAL A 67 7.58 2.69 8.30
CA VAL A 67 7.03 2.62 9.67
C VAL A 67 6.78 1.18 10.13
N PHE A 68 6.37 0.28 9.23
CA PHE A 68 6.15 -1.14 9.54
C PHE A 68 7.43 -1.85 10.03
N PHE A 69 8.59 -1.40 9.55
CA PHE A 69 9.88 -1.97 9.89
C PHE A 69 10.65 -1.23 11.00
N LEU A 70 10.24 -0.02 11.37
CA LEU A 70 10.99 0.80 12.32
C LEU A 70 10.88 0.29 13.77
N GLU A 71 9.75 -0.32 14.19
CA GLU A 71 9.56 -0.76 15.59
C GLU A 71 8.32 -1.67 15.77
N GLN A 72 8.32 -2.58 16.77
CA GLN A 72 7.17 -3.44 17.09
C GLN A 72 5.90 -2.65 17.50
N GLY A 73 6.06 -1.44 18.08
CA GLY A 73 4.95 -0.58 18.51
C GLY A 73 4.16 0.06 17.36
N TRP A 74 4.84 0.36 16.24
CA TRP A 74 4.24 1.04 15.09
C TRP A 74 3.32 0.14 14.24
N ARG A 75 3.34 -1.18 14.47
CA ARG A 75 2.35 -2.11 13.89
C ARG A 75 0.91 -1.77 14.29
N LYS A 76 0.69 -1.20 15.48
CA LYS A 76 -0.64 -0.73 15.89
C LYS A 76 -1.15 0.39 15.00
N VAL A 77 -0.29 1.36 14.68
CA VAL A 77 -0.65 2.49 13.81
C VAL A 77 -0.98 1.99 12.40
N PHE A 78 -0.19 1.05 11.87
CA PHE A 78 -0.47 0.41 10.58
C PHE A 78 -1.84 -0.29 10.58
N PHE A 79 -2.17 -1.05 11.64
CA PHE A 79 -3.47 -1.73 11.75
C PHE A 79 -4.65 -0.76 11.89
N ILE A 80 -4.47 0.36 12.62
CA ILE A 80 -5.50 1.38 12.79
C ILE A 80 -5.80 2.05 11.43
N ILE A 81 -4.77 2.39 10.66
CA ILE A 81 -4.94 2.99 9.33
C ILE A 81 -5.65 2.01 8.38
N LEU A 82 -5.23 0.74 8.37
CA LEU A 82 -5.89 -0.30 7.56
C LEU A 82 -7.34 -0.54 7.98
N PHE A 83 -7.62 -0.56 9.28
CA PHE A 83 -8.96 -0.72 9.80
C PHE A 83 -9.86 0.46 9.41
N SER A 84 -9.36 1.68 9.59
CA SER A 84 -10.09 2.89 9.19
C SER A 84 -10.33 2.94 7.68
N LEU A 85 -9.35 2.54 6.86
CA LEU A 85 -9.48 2.50 5.41
C LEU A 85 -10.47 1.40 4.97
N GLY A 86 -10.44 0.24 5.63
CA GLY A 86 -11.40 -0.85 5.41
C GLY A 86 -12.83 -0.44 5.76
N CYS A 87 -13.03 0.22 6.91
CA CYS A 87 -14.33 0.76 7.30
C CYS A 87 -14.83 1.82 6.32
N ALA A 88 -13.98 2.75 5.88
CA ALA A 88 -14.34 3.76 4.90
C ALA A 88 -14.71 3.13 3.54
N SER A 89 -13.95 2.11 3.11
CA SER A 89 -14.22 1.36 1.88
C SER A 89 -15.59 0.66 1.93
N ILE A 90 -15.87 -0.06 3.02
CA ILE A 90 -17.17 -0.71 3.25
C ILE A 90 -18.30 0.32 3.29
N GLY A 91 -18.09 1.45 3.97
CA GLY A 91 -19.06 2.56 4.00
C GLY A 91 -19.40 3.08 2.61
N MET A 92 -18.42 3.17 1.71
CA MET A 92 -18.64 3.59 0.33
C MET A 92 -19.47 2.55 -0.45
N VAL A 93 -19.23 1.26 -0.25
CA VAL A 93 -20.04 0.19 -0.88
C VAL A 93 -21.50 0.30 -0.45
N PHE A 94 -21.77 0.51 0.84
CA PHE A 94 -23.14 0.73 1.33
C PHE A 94 -23.75 2.02 0.80
N TYR A 95 -22.96 3.10 0.75
CA TYR A 95 -23.41 4.37 0.17
C TYR A 95 -23.84 4.20 -1.30
N LEU A 96 -23.05 3.46 -2.08
CA LEU A 96 -23.32 3.17 -3.48
C LEU A 96 -24.46 2.15 -3.65
N ALA A 97 -24.67 1.23 -2.71
CA ALA A 97 -25.79 0.30 -2.75
C ALA A 97 -27.14 1.01 -2.50
N ILE A 98 -27.14 2.07 -1.68
CA ILE A 98 -28.35 2.83 -1.34
C ILE A 98 -28.62 3.95 -2.34
N ASN A 99 -27.57 4.65 -2.79
CA ASN A 99 -27.67 5.84 -3.67
C ASN A 99 -27.14 5.60 -5.09
N GLY A 100 -26.79 4.36 -5.42
CA GLY A 100 -26.34 3.99 -6.75
C GLY A 100 -27.45 4.21 -7.78
N PRO A 101 -27.09 4.53 -9.03
CA PRO A 101 -28.08 4.71 -10.09
C PRO A 101 -28.92 3.43 -10.20
N LEU A 102 -30.24 3.56 -9.96
CA LEU A 102 -31.25 2.58 -10.35
C LEU A 102 -31.11 2.40 -11.86
N HIS A 103 -30.48 1.29 -12.25
CA HIS A 103 -30.38 0.90 -13.64
C HIS A 103 -31.67 0.24 -14.10
#